data_AF-A0A2N5GK86-F1
#
_entry.id   AF-A0A2N5GK86-F1
#
_cell.length_a   1.000
_cell.length_b   1.000
_cell.length_c   1.000
_cell.angle_alpha   90.00
_cell.angle_beta   90.00
_cell.angle_gamma   90.00
#
_symmetry.space_group_name_H-M   'P 1'
#
loop_
_entity.id
_entity.type
_entity.pdbx_description
1 polymer ?
#
loop_
_entity_poly.entity_id
_entity_poly.type
_entity_poly.pdbx_seq_one_letter_code
_entity_poly.pdbx_strand_id
1 'polypeptide(L)'
;MIISGGIMEVIDLKYGKGIPVSAENNPQLRLYGLGTYQHYSGLYHIHTVAPTVVQPRLYVTSGELLSLEKLLTWVETEVKAKAKSACDGTGEFHTGEHCKFCLIKNSCRAKAEENMKLSQYASTQPYELQSDELGYVLEKTAGLERWVKDVKEYATTLAVTKGERI
;
A
#
# COMPACT_ATOMS: atom_id res chain seq x y z
N MET A 1 15.62 -4.93 -17.32
CA MET A 1 15.00 -6.23 -17.57
C MET A 1 16.01 -7.13 -18.24
N ILE A 2 16.05 -8.41 -17.87
CA ILE A 2 16.90 -9.43 -18.50
C ILE A 2 15.99 -10.65 -18.78
N ILE A 3 16.05 -11.25 -19.97
CA ILE A 3 15.35 -12.50 -20.28
C ILE A 3 16.39 -13.56 -20.63
N SER A 4 16.38 -14.67 -19.90
CA SER A 4 17.30 -15.79 -20.13
C SER A 4 16.72 -17.07 -19.59
N GLY A 5 16.83 -18.17 -20.35
CA GLY A 5 16.38 -19.51 -19.91
C GLY A 5 14.91 -19.58 -19.50
N GLY A 6 14.04 -18.82 -20.17
CA GLY A 6 12.60 -18.75 -19.87
C GLY A 6 12.22 -17.95 -18.61
N ILE A 7 13.22 -17.32 -17.96
CA ILE A 7 13.05 -16.43 -16.82
C ILE A 7 13.16 -14.98 -17.29
N MET A 8 12.20 -14.16 -16.88
CA MET A 8 12.16 -12.72 -17.13
C MET A 8 12.39 -11.95 -15.82
N GLU A 9 13.57 -11.35 -15.71
CA GLU A 9 14.00 -10.53 -14.58
C GLU A 9 13.52 -9.08 -14.74
N VAL A 10 12.83 -8.57 -13.72
CA VAL A 10 12.33 -7.18 -13.67
C VAL A 10 12.89 -6.51 -12.44
N ILE A 11 13.74 -5.49 -12.63
CA ILE A 11 14.47 -4.84 -11.54
C ILE A 11 13.92 -3.43 -11.33
N ASP A 12 13.43 -3.14 -10.12
CA ASP A 12 12.98 -1.82 -9.68
C ASP A 12 13.99 -1.19 -8.70
N LEU A 13 14.62 -0.10 -9.14
CA LEU A 13 15.54 0.67 -8.30
C LEU A 13 14.75 1.63 -7.40
N LYS A 14 14.82 1.38 -6.08
CA LYS A 14 14.19 2.24 -5.09
C LYS A 14 15.26 3.08 -4.36
N TYR A 15 15.18 4.40 -4.50
CA TYR A 15 16.13 5.33 -3.88
C TYR A 15 15.59 6.01 -2.61
N GLY A 16 14.39 5.62 -2.15
CA GLY A 16 13.81 6.09 -0.90
C GLY A 16 14.69 5.76 0.32
N LYS A 17 14.64 6.60 1.35
CA LYS A 17 15.26 6.37 2.66
C LYS A 17 14.21 5.94 3.67
N GLY A 18 14.59 5.06 4.60
CA GLY A 18 13.84 4.75 5.82
C GLY A 18 12.85 3.58 5.75
N ILE A 19 12.30 3.22 4.58
CA ILE A 19 11.35 2.10 4.46
C ILE A 19 11.90 1.05 3.48
N PRO A 20 12.20 -0.18 3.94
CA PRO A 20 12.53 -1.29 3.05
C PRO A 20 11.28 -1.71 2.26
N VAL A 21 11.49 -2.11 1.01
CA VAL A 21 10.46 -2.53 0.06
C VAL A 21 10.77 -3.96 -0.35
N SER A 22 9.81 -4.86 -0.12
CA SER A 22 9.92 -6.25 -0.55
C SER A 22 9.48 -6.40 -2.01
N ALA A 23 10.14 -7.30 -2.74
CA ALA A 23 9.68 -7.77 -4.04
C ALA A 23 8.56 -8.82 -3.91
N GLU A 24 8.49 -9.52 -2.77
CA GLU A 24 7.50 -10.56 -2.52
C GLU A 24 6.09 -10.00 -2.49
N ASN A 25 5.18 -10.61 -3.26
CA ASN A 25 3.79 -10.17 -3.40
C ASN A 25 3.62 -8.68 -3.76
N ASN A 26 4.61 -8.06 -4.41
CA ASN A 26 4.58 -6.64 -4.70
C ASN A 26 3.76 -6.34 -5.97
N PRO A 27 2.59 -5.67 -5.88
CA PRO A 27 1.73 -5.44 -7.03
C PRO A 27 2.38 -4.58 -8.12
N GLN A 28 3.24 -3.63 -7.74
CA GLN A 28 3.94 -2.75 -8.68
C GLN A 28 4.90 -3.57 -9.56
N LEU A 29 5.71 -4.43 -8.96
CA LEU A 29 6.66 -5.25 -9.71
C LEU A 29 5.96 -6.34 -10.52
N ARG A 30 4.87 -6.92 -10.01
CA ARG A 30 4.05 -7.87 -10.78
C ARG A 30 3.42 -7.20 -12.01
N LEU A 31 2.95 -5.96 -11.90
CA LEU A 31 2.47 -5.19 -13.06
C LEU A 31 3.57 -4.90 -14.08
N TYR A 32 4.79 -4.59 -13.62
CA TYR A 32 5.95 -4.49 -14.52
C TYR A 32 6.24 -5.81 -15.22
N GLY A 33 6.16 -6.93 -14.49
CA GLY A 33 6.21 -8.28 -15.06
C GLY A 33 5.16 -8.48 -16.14
N LEU A 34 3.90 -8.15 -15.88
CA LEU A 34 2.82 -8.28 -16.85
C LEU A 34 3.08 -7.46 -18.11
N GLY A 35 3.39 -6.17 -17.98
CA GLY A 35 3.62 -5.30 -19.13
C GLY A 35 4.81 -5.78 -19.97
N THR A 36 5.84 -6.29 -19.30
CA THR A 36 7.00 -6.86 -19.96
C THR A 36 6.64 -8.16 -20.70
N TYR A 37 5.92 -9.06 -20.06
CA TYR A 37 5.44 -10.30 -20.68
C TYR A 37 4.59 -10.02 -21.92
N GLN A 38 3.69 -9.04 -21.86
CA GLN A 38 2.86 -8.64 -23.01
C GLN A 38 3.71 -8.17 -24.21
N HIS A 39 4.84 -7.52 -23.96
CA HIS A 39 5.71 -7.02 -25.03
C HIS A 39 6.61 -8.11 -25.63
N TYR A 40 7.04 -9.10 -24.84
CA TYR A 40 8.09 -10.05 -25.22
C TYR A 40 7.63 -11.51 -25.37
N SER A 41 6.40 -11.86 -24.98
CA SER A 41 5.88 -13.23 -25.04
C SER A 41 5.82 -13.83 -26.45
N GLY A 42 5.72 -12.99 -27.49
CA GLY A 42 5.81 -13.45 -28.88
C GLY A 42 7.24 -13.80 -29.35
N LEU A 43 8.27 -13.34 -28.63
CA LEU A 43 9.68 -13.53 -28.99
C LEU A 43 10.36 -14.58 -28.12
N TYR A 44 9.92 -14.75 -26.87
CA TYR A 44 10.54 -15.62 -25.89
C TYR A 44 9.51 -16.50 -25.21
N HIS A 45 9.84 -17.78 -25.02
CA HIS A 45 9.05 -18.68 -24.19
C HIS A 45 9.33 -18.40 -22.71
N ILE A 46 8.56 -17.50 -22.11
CA ILE A 46 8.70 -17.09 -20.71
C ILE A 46 7.75 -17.95 -19.87
N HIS A 47 8.27 -18.59 -18.82
CA HIS A 47 7.47 -19.36 -17.85
C HIS A 47 7.60 -18.83 -16.42
N THR A 48 8.59 -17.97 -16.15
CA THR A 48 8.86 -17.43 -14.81
C THR A 48 9.15 -15.94 -14.89
N VAL A 49 8.60 -15.19 -13.95
CA VAL A 49 8.89 -13.78 -13.71
C VAL A 49 9.66 -13.66 -12.41
N ALA A 50 10.80 -12.98 -12.45
CA ALA A 50 11.69 -12.76 -11.32
C ALA A 50 11.75 -11.26 -11.01
N PRO A 51 10.81 -10.72 -10.23
CA PRO A 51 10.86 -9.34 -9.80
C PRO A 51 11.89 -9.16 -8.68
N THR A 52 12.71 -8.11 -8.81
CA THR A 52 13.75 -7.74 -7.85
C THR A 52 13.65 -6.25 -7.52
N VAL A 53 13.69 -5.93 -6.23
CA VAL A 53 13.86 -4.58 -5.70
C VAL A 53 15.29 -4.40 -5.24
N VAL A 54 15.91 -3.30 -5.66
CA VAL A 54 17.24 -2.90 -5.17
C VAL A 54 17.14 -1.55 -4.47
N GLN A 55 17.59 -1.49 -3.21
CA GLN A 55 17.64 -0.27 -2.39
C GLN A 55 19.06 0.02 -1.90
N PRO A 56 19.91 0.65 -2.72
CA PRO A 56 21.32 0.84 -2.39
C PRO A 56 21.55 1.64 -1.11
N ARG A 57 20.70 2.63 -0.83
CA ARG A 57 20.82 3.50 0.37
C ARG A 57 20.50 2.79 1.68
N LEU A 58 19.83 1.64 1.62
CA LEU A 58 19.53 0.80 2.78
C LEU A 58 20.35 -0.50 2.75
N TYR A 59 21.16 -0.73 1.71
CA TYR A 59 21.85 -1.99 1.46
C TYR A 59 20.90 -3.20 1.47
N VAL A 60 19.67 -3.01 0.97
CA VAL A 60 18.63 -4.05 0.89
C VAL A 60 18.40 -4.42 -0.56
N THR A 61 18.40 -5.73 -0.84
CA THR A 61 17.92 -6.31 -2.09
C THR A 61 16.90 -7.38 -1.75
N SER A 62 15.78 -7.40 -2.45
CA SER A 62 14.70 -8.37 -2.27
C SER A 62 14.28 -8.89 -3.64
N GLY A 63 14.05 -10.21 -3.75
CA GLY A 63 13.59 -10.85 -4.98
C GLY A 63 12.46 -11.83 -4.71
N GLU A 64 11.67 -12.12 -5.73
CA GLU A 64 10.65 -13.17 -5.74
C GLU A 64 10.83 -14.00 -7.03
N LEU A 65 10.47 -15.28 -6.98
CA LEU A 65 10.28 -16.10 -8.19
C LEU A 65 8.81 -16.45 -8.30
N LEU A 66 8.17 -15.97 -9.37
CA LEU A 66 6.75 -16.12 -9.62
C LEU A 66 6.54 -16.87 -10.93
N SER A 67 5.74 -17.94 -10.92
CA SER A 67 5.36 -18.58 -12.18
C SER A 67 4.47 -17.64 -13.00
N LEU A 68 4.62 -17.70 -14.33
CA LEU A 68 3.79 -16.90 -15.22
C LEU A 68 2.30 -17.20 -15.00
N GLU A 69 1.94 -18.47 -14.79
CA GLU A 69 0.57 -18.87 -14.47
C GLU A 69 0.02 -18.09 -13.26
N LYS A 70 0.75 -18.09 -12.13
CA LYS A 70 0.33 -17.35 -10.92
C LYS A 70 0.17 -15.86 -11.19
N LEU A 71 1.06 -15.28 -11.98
CA LEU A 71 0.96 -13.88 -12.39
C LEU A 71 -0.32 -13.62 -13.17
N LEU A 72 -0.60 -14.44 -14.20
CA LEU A 72 -1.79 -14.27 -15.04
C LEU A 72 -3.08 -14.54 -14.25
N THR A 73 -3.10 -15.53 -13.36
CA THR A 73 -4.24 -15.76 -12.45
C THR A 73 -4.53 -14.52 -11.62
N TRP A 74 -3.52 -13.93 -10.98
CA TRP A 74 -3.68 -12.69 -10.20
C TRP A 74 -4.22 -11.53 -11.05
N VAL A 75 -3.78 -11.43 -12.31
CA VAL A 75 -4.27 -10.41 -13.24
C VAL A 75 -5.76 -10.58 -13.54
N GLU A 76 -6.18 -11.81 -13.82
CA GLU A 76 -7.58 -12.12 -14.11
C GLU A 76 -8.48 -11.96 -12.88
N THR A 77 -8.04 -12.45 -11.71
CA THR A 77 -8.88 -12.49 -10.51
C THR A 77 -8.94 -11.17 -9.75
N GLU A 78 -7.92 -10.31 -9.85
CA GLU A 78 -7.86 -9.06 -9.07
C GLU A 78 -7.65 -7.82 -9.93
N VAL A 79 -6.62 -7.81 -10.77
CA VAL A 79 -6.14 -6.58 -11.42
C VAL A 79 -7.19 -6.01 -12.36
N LYS A 80 -7.80 -6.84 -13.21
CA LYS A 80 -8.81 -6.38 -14.17
C LYS A 80 -10.02 -5.73 -13.50
N ALA A 81 -10.55 -6.35 -12.44
CA ALA A 81 -11.69 -5.81 -11.69
C ALA A 81 -11.35 -4.46 -11.03
N LYS A 82 -10.19 -4.37 -10.36
CA LYS A 82 -9.72 -3.13 -9.74
C LYS A 82 -9.45 -2.02 -10.76
N ALA A 83 -8.83 -2.35 -11.89
CA ALA A 83 -8.56 -1.41 -12.97
C ALA A 83 -9.85 -0.88 -13.59
N LYS A 84 -10.85 -1.74 -13.80
CA LYS A 84 -12.17 -1.34 -14.29
C LYS A 84 -12.86 -0.38 -13.32
N SER A 85 -12.92 -0.73 -12.03
CA SER A 85 -13.53 0.15 -11.01
C SER A 85 -12.84 1.51 -10.94
N ALA A 86 -11.51 1.55 -11.05
CA ALA A 86 -10.76 2.80 -11.11
C ALA A 86 -11.12 3.65 -12.34
N CYS A 87 -11.23 3.04 -13.53
CA CYS A 87 -11.66 3.74 -14.75
C CYS A 87 -13.10 4.24 -14.67
N ASP A 88 -14.00 3.44 -14.09
CA ASP A 88 -15.42 3.77 -13.93
C ASP A 88 -15.66 4.80 -12.81
N GLY A 89 -14.63 5.12 -12.02
CA GLY A 89 -14.73 6.04 -10.88
C GLY A 89 -15.55 5.48 -9.71
N THR A 90 -15.74 4.16 -9.64
CA THR A 90 -16.53 3.48 -8.62
C THR A 90 -15.71 3.01 -7.42
N GLY A 91 -14.47 3.49 -7.31
CA GLY A 91 -13.57 3.13 -6.23
C GLY A 91 -14.06 3.61 -4.87
N GLU A 92 -13.82 2.80 -3.84
CA GLU A 92 -14.14 3.11 -2.45
C GLU A 92 -12.89 3.60 -1.71
N PHE A 93 -13.12 4.37 -0.63
CA PHE A 93 -12.02 4.74 0.26
C PHE A 93 -11.65 3.56 1.15
N HIS A 94 -10.37 3.19 1.12
CA HIS A 94 -9.81 2.20 2.03
C HIS A 94 -8.73 2.83 2.90
N THR A 95 -8.72 2.48 4.18
CA THR A 95 -7.68 2.89 5.12
C THR A 95 -6.55 1.87 5.15
N GLY A 96 -5.33 2.33 5.39
CA GLY A 96 -4.16 1.45 5.53
C GLY A 96 -2.84 2.20 5.45
N GLU A 97 -1.76 1.44 5.30
CA GLU A 97 -0.38 1.98 5.28
C GLU A 97 -0.15 3.07 4.23
N HIS A 98 -0.85 3.00 3.11
CA HIS A 98 -0.75 3.96 2.01
C HIS A 98 -1.29 5.36 2.40
N CYS A 99 -2.16 5.46 3.42
CA CYS A 99 -2.74 6.74 3.87
C CYS A 99 -1.67 7.75 4.32
N LYS A 100 -0.46 7.31 4.67
CA LYS A 100 0.65 8.21 5.04
C LYS A 100 1.10 9.13 3.91
N PHE A 101 0.82 8.76 2.66
CA PHE A 101 1.14 9.52 1.46
C PHE A 101 -0.10 10.11 0.78
N CYS A 102 -1.29 9.93 1.37
CA CYS A 102 -2.55 10.40 0.77
C CYS A 102 -2.67 11.93 0.88
N LEU A 103 -3.07 12.58 -0.22
CA LEU A 103 -3.22 14.04 -0.30
C LEU A 103 -4.31 14.57 0.65
N ILE A 104 -5.41 13.84 0.79
CA ILE A 104 -6.53 14.21 1.66
C ILE A 104 -6.42 13.59 3.06
N LYS A 105 -5.26 13.05 3.46
CA LYS A 105 -5.10 12.32 4.74
C LYS A 105 -5.55 13.11 5.99
N ASN A 106 -5.53 14.45 5.90
CA ASN A 106 -5.88 15.37 6.97
C ASN A 106 -7.40 15.63 7.08
N SER A 107 -8.17 15.32 6.03
CA SER A 107 -9.61 15.55 5.93
C SER A 107 -10.41 14.33 5.43
N CYS A 108 -9.73 13.19 5.28
CA CYS A 108 -10.32 11.95 4.77
C CYS A 108 -11.32 11.38 5.77
N ARG A 109 -12.59 11.28 5.35
CA ARG A 109 -13.69 10.77 6.16
C ARG A 109 -13.51 9.30 6.55
N ALA A 110 -13.11 8.44 5.61
CA ALA A 110 -12.85 7.03 5.90
C ALA A 110 -11.77 6.83 6.98
N LYS A 111 -10.76 7.72 7.03
CA LYS A 111 -9.74 7.69 8.08
C LYS A 111 -10.28 8.12 9.43
N ALA A 112 -11.18 9.11 9.46
CA ALA A 112 -11.88 9.49 10.68
C ALA A 112 -12.75 8.35 11.20
N GLU A 113 -13.54 7.71 10.33
CA GLU A 113 -14.41 6.59 10.67
C GLU A 113 -13.63 5.37 11.17
N GLU A 114 -12.51 5.01 10.53
CA GLU A 114 -11.64 3.93 10.98
C GLU A 114 -11.09 4.19 12.39
N ASN A 115 -10.61 5.41 12.64
CA ASN A 115 -10.09 5.80 13.95
C ASN A 115 -11.17 5.81 15.02
N MET A 116 -12.41 6.18 14.67
CA MET A 116 -13.54 6.16 15.60
C MET A 116 -13.95 4.74 16.01
N LYS A 117 -13.57 3.69 15.28
CA LYS A 117 -13.83 2.30 15.72
C LYS A 117 -13.26 2.00 17.11
N LEU A 118 -12.17 2.67 17.51
CA LEU A 118 -11.62 2.52 18.86
C LEU A 118 -12.60 2.95 19.96
N SER A 119 -13.56 3.83 19.68
CA SER A 119 -14.56 4.24 20.67
C SER A 119 -15.48 3.09 21.08
N GLN A 120 -15.55 1.99 20.32
CA GLN A 120 -16.37 0.83 20.67
C GLN A 120 -15.96 0.20 22.01
N TYR A 121 -14.66 0.27 22.34
CA TYR A 121 -14.10 -0.23 23.60
C TYR A 121 -14.38 0.68 24.79
N ALA A 122 -14.77 1.94 24.57
CA ALA A 122 -15.19 2.84 25.64
C ALA A 122 -16.60 2.49 26.17
N SER A 123 -17.37 1.71 25.41
CA SER A 123 -18.74 1.32 25.74
C SER A 123 -18.83 -0.06 26.39
N THR A 124 -17.73 -0.80 26.47
CA THR A 124 -17.67 -2.17 26.97
C THR A 124 -17.32 -2.15 28.47
N GLN A 125 -18.21 -2.64 29.33
CA GLN A 125 -17.90 -2.88 30.75
C GLN A 125 -17.21 -4.24 30.86
N PRO A 126 -16.11 -4.40 31.62
CA PRO A 126 -15.86 -3.85 32.94
C PRO A 126 -15.13 -2.49 32.97
N TYR A 127 -14.94 -1.94 34.17
CA TYR A 127 -14.26 -0.66 34.47
C TYR A 127 -12.83 -0.55 33.92
N GLU A 128 -12.23 -1.67 33.48
CA GLU A 128 -10.89 -1.77 32.93
C GLU A 128 -10.92 -2.51 31.58
N LEU A 129 -10.12 -2.03 30.62
CA LEU A 129 -9.86 -2.76 29.38
C LEU A 129 -9.10 -4.05 29.66
N GLN A 130 -9.51 -5.13 29.00
CA GLN A 130 -8.83 -6.42 29.03
C GLN A 130 -7.53 -6.38 28.22
N SER A 131 -6.66 -7.38 28.43
CA SER A 131 -5.31 -7.39 27.83
C SER A 131 -5.32 -7.44 26.29
N ASP A 132 -6.28 -8.13 25.70
CA ASP A 132 -6.50 -8.19 24.26
C ASP A 132 -7.03 -6.86 23.71
N GLU A 133 -7.94 -6.19 24.44
CA GLU A 133 -8.42 -4.85 24.11
C GLU A 133 -7.28 -3.82 24.15
N LEU A 134 -6.44 -3.87 25.19
CA LEU A 134 -5.22 -3.05 25.29
C LEU A 134 -4.26 -3.32 24.12
N GLY A 135 -4.07 -4.58 23.74
CA GLY A 135 -3.25 -4.96 22.60
C GLY A 135 -3.77 -4.36 21.28
N TYR A 136 -5.08 -4.44 21.05
CA TYR A 136 -5.72 -3.86 19.87
C TYR A 136 -5.62 -2.33 19.84
N VAL A 137 -5.89 -1.67 20.98
CA VAL A 137 -5.73 -0.22 21.11
C VAL A 137 -4.29 0.19 20.79
N LEU A 138 -3.31 -0.51 21.37
CA LEU A 138 -1.89 -0.24 21.13
C LEU A 138 -1.51 -0.37 19.65
N GLU A 139 -2.01 -1.40 18.96
CA GLU A 139 -1.77 -1.60 17.52
C GLU A 139 -2.26 -0.41 16.68
N LYS A 140 -3.42 0.17 17.03
CA LYS A 140 -4.01 1.30 16.30
C LYS A 140 -3.49 2.66 16.74
N THR A 141 -2.92 2.77 17.94
CA THR A 141 -2.52 4.04 18.56
C THR A 141 -1.54 4.83 17.69
N ALA A 142 -0.51 4.19 17.13
CA ALA A 142 0.48 4.89 16.29
C ALA A 142 -0.15 5.54 15.05
N GLY A 143 -1.15 4.90 14.45
CA GLY A 143 -1.89 5.44 13.31
C GLY A 143 -2.79 6.63 13.71
N LEU A 144 -3.46 6.51 14.86
CA LEU A 144 -4.33 7.54 15.42
C LEU A 144 -3.55 8.80 15.80
N GLU A 145 -2.47 8.67 16.58
CA GLU A 145 -1.61 9.79 17.00
C GLU A 145 -1.10 10.58 15.80
N ARG A 146 -0.62 9.86 14.78
CA ARG A 146 -0.15 10.46 13.53
C ARG A 146 -1.26 11.21 12.82
N TRP A 147 -2.47 10.63 12.76
CA TRP A 147 -3.61 11.29 12.12
C TRP A 147 -4.05 12.54 12.87
N VAL A 148 -4.13 12.51 14.20
CA VAL A 148 -4.47 13.69 15.01
C VAL A 148 -3.44 14.80 14.79
N LYS A 149 -2.15 14.46 14.71
CA LYS A 149 -1.09 15.41 14.38
C LYS A 149 -1.27 16.00 12.97
N ASP A 150 -1.48 15.15 11.97
CA ASP A 150 -1.73 15.56 10.57
C ASP A 150 -2.94 16.52 10.48
N VAL A 151 -4.05 16.24 11.18
CA VAL A 151 -5.25 17.08 11.24
C VAL A 151 -4.94 18.42 11.91
N LYS A 152 -4.25 18.42 13.05
CA LYS A 152 -3.90 19.64 13.80
C LYS A 152 -3.02 20.58 12.97
N GLU A 153 -1.99 20.05 12.33
CA GLU A 153 -1.08 20.82 11.46
C GLU A 153 -1.84 21.43 10.27
N TYR A 154 -2.75 20.65 9.67
CA TYR A 154 -3.58 21.09 8.57
C TYR A 154 -4.55 22.20 8.96
N ALA A 155 -5.32 22.01 10.03
CA ALA A 155 -6.27 23.01 10.55
C ALA A 155 -5.57 24.32 10.92
N THR A 156 -4.41 24.23 11.58
CA THR A 156 -3.58 25.40 11.90
C THR A 156 -3.14 26.13 10.63
N THR A 157 -2.71 25.38 9.61
CA THR A 157 -2.32 25.96 8.33
C THR A 157 -3.49 26.67 7.65
N LEU A 158 -4.69 26.08 7.63
CA LEU A 158 -5.89 26.70 7.07
C LEU A 158 -6.25 28.01 7.78
N ALA A 159 -6.23 28.01 9.12
CA ALA A 159 -6.52 29.20 9.91
C ALA A 159 -5.51 30.33 9.68
N VAL A 160 -4.21 30.00 9.67
CA VAL A 160 -3.13 31.00 9.56
C VAL A 160 -2.97 31.51 8.13
N THR A 161 -3.00 30.63 7.13
CA THR A 161 -2.67 30.99 5.75
C THR A 161 -3.87 31.41 4.91
N LYS A 162 -5.05 30.85 5.19
CA LYS A 162 -6.27 31.10 4.41
C LYS A 162 -7.33 31.89 5.17
N GLY A 163 -7.13 32.13 6.47
CA GLY A 163 -8.10 32.84 7.32
C GLY A 163 -9.40 32.05 7.54
N GLU A 164 -9.40 30.73 7.32
CA GLU A 164 -10.57 29.88 7.54
C GLU A 164 -10.87 29.78 9.05
N ARG A 165 -12.15 29.85 9.43
CA ARG A 165 -12.58 29.56 10.81
C ARG A 165 -12.84 28.06 10.93
N ILE A 166 -11.93 27.36 11.61
CA ILE A 166 -11.99 25.93 11.92
C ILE A 166 -12.34 25.75 13.40
#